data_AF-A0A7Y2PIU8-F1
#
_entry.id   AF-A0A7Y2PIU8-F1
#
_cell.length_a   1.000
_cell.length_b   1.000
_cell.length_c   1.000
_cell.angle_alpha   90.00
_cell.angle_beta   90.00
_cell.angle_gamma   90.00
#
_symmetry.space_group_name_H-M   'P 1'
#
loop_
_entity.id
_entity.type
_entity.pdbx_description
1 polymer ?
#
loop_
_entity_poly.entity_id
_entity_poly.type
_entity_poly.pdbx_seq_one_letter_code
_entity_poly.pdbx_strand_id
1 'polypeptide(L)' 'MQILLIEDDPVHRAFFREVIEGALPECERLHEAEDGLVGERLAHEFAITSVVMD' A
#
# COMPACT_ATOMS: atom_id res chain seq x y z
N MET A 1 9.37 1.67 8.00
CA MET A 1 9.10 0.80 6.81
C MET A 1 8.16 1.50 5.84
N GLN A 2 8.34 1.35 4.52
CA GLN A 2 7.39 1.89 3.51
C GLN A 2 6.63 0.75 2.83
N ILE A 3 5.30 0.82 2.87
CA ILE A 3 4.42 -0.20 2.31
C ILE A 3 3.69 0.40 1.12
N LEU A 4 3.52 -0.39 0.07
CA LEU A 4 2.63 -0.07 -1.05
C LEU A 4 1.42 -1.02 -1.02
N LEU A 5 0.21 -0.45 -0.99
CA LEU A 5 -1.06 -1.15 -1.12
C LEU A 5 -1.63 -0.88 -2.51
N ILE A 6 -1.83 -1.93 -3.30
CA ILE A 6 -2.44 -1.88 -4.64
C ILE A 6 -3.76 -2.64 -4.58
N GLU A 7 -4.87 -1.92 -4.74
CA GLU A 7 -6.23 -2.47 -4.61
C GLU A 7 -7.17 -1.54 -5.36
N ASP A 8 -8.01 -2.04 -6.27
CA ASP A 8 -8.90 -1.21 -7.09
C ASP A 8 -10.20 -0.88 -6.36
N ASP A 9 -10.70 -1.78 -5.51
CA ASP A 9 -11.91 -1.55 -4.73
C ASP A 9 -11.65 -0.62 -3.53
N PRO A 10 -12.35 0.54 -3.43
CA PRO A 10 -12.11 1.50 -2.37
C PRO A 10 -12.52 1.00 -0.97
N VAL A 11 -13.44 0.04 -0.87
CA VAL A 11 -13.86 -0.57 0.40
C VAL A 11 -12.79 -1.53 0.89
N HIS A 12 -12.26 -2.39 0.01
CA HIS A 12 -11.14 -3.28 0.35
C HIS A 12 -9.89 -2.48 0.73
N ARG A 13 -9.56 -1.45 -0.04
CA ARG A 13 -8.38 -0.61 0.20
C ARG A 13 -8.46 0.10 1.55
N ALA A 14 -9.63 0.61 1.92
CA ALA A 14 -9.85 1.21 3.23
C ALA A 14 -9.70 0.18 4.37
N PHE A 15 -10.25 -1.02 4.20
CA PHE A 15 -10.09 -2.09 5.18
C PHE A 15 -8.62 -2.49 5.37
N PHE A 16 -7.88 -2.69 4.27
CA PHE A 16 -6.45 -3.02 4.35
C PHE A 16 -5.63 -1.91 4.99
N ARG A 17 -5.93 -0.64 4.72
CA ARG A 17 -5.30 0.50 5.39
C ARG A 17 -5.41 0.39 6.91
N GLU A 18 -6.63 0.22 7.43
CA GLU A 18 -6.88 0.10 8.87
C GLU A 18 -6.15 -1.10 9.48
N VAL A 19 -6.15 -2.25 8.79
CA VAL A 19 -5.46 -3.46 9.26
C VAL A 19 -3.95 -3.27 9.26
N ILE A 20 -3.37 -2.67 8.22
CA ILE A 20 -1.93 -2.41 8.11
C ILE A 20 -1.48 -1.45 9.20
N GLU A 21 -2.17 -0.33 9.37
CA GLU A 21 -1.85 0.69 10.39
C GLU A 21 -1.97 0.12 11.81
N GLY A 22 -2.94 -0.78 12.05
CA GLY A 22 -3.11 -1.43 13.35
C GLY A 22 -2.11 -2.56 13.63
N ALA A 23 -1.74 -3.34 12.60
CA ALA A 23 -0.89 -4.52 12.75
C ALA A 23 0.60 -4.24 12.64
N LEU A 24 0.99 -3.17 11.93
CA LEU A 24 2.39 -2.82 11.64
C LEU A 24 2.73 -1.42 12.14
N PRO A 25 2.98 -1.23 13.45
CA PRO A 25 3.38 0.05 14.02
C PRO A 25 4.67 0.64 13.42
N GLU A 26 5.52 -0.20 12.83
CA GLU A 26 6.74 0.19 12.12
C GLU A 26 6.51 0.71 10.69
N CYS A 27 5.26 0.70 10.22
CA CYS A 27 4.87 1.33 8.96
C CYS A 27 4.97 2.85 9.13
N GLU A 28 6.03 3.44 8.56
CA GLU A 28 6.26 4.89 8.57
C GLU A 28 5.43 5.59 7.51
N ARG A 29 5.18 4.90 6.39
CA ARG A 29 4.43 5.43 5.27
C ARG A 29 3.74 4.32 4.49
N LEU A 30 2.44 4.47 4.30
CA LEU A 30 1.63 3.65 3.42
C LEU A 30 1.35 4.46 2.15
N HIS A 31 1.71 3.88 1.00
CA HIS A 31 1.37 4.40 -0.32
C HIS A 31 0.23 3.57 -0.89
N GLU A 32 -0.70 4.20 -1.58
CA GLU A 32 -1.88 3.55 -2.14
C GLU A 32 -1.94 3.74 -3.65
N ALA A 33 -2.31 2.67 -4.36
CA ALA A 33 -2.56 2.65 -5.78
C ALA A 33 -3.90 1.97 -6.08
N GLU A 34 -4.61 2.52 -7.06
CA GLU A 34 -5.91 1.98 -7.52
C GLU A 34 -5.74 0.94 -8.63
N ASP A 35 -4.53 0.78 -9.17
CA ASP A 35 -4.22 -0.20 -10.20
C ASP A 35 -2.72 -0.52 -10.24
N GLY A 36 -2.36 -1.55 -11.01
CA GLY A 36 -0.98 -2.00 -11.15
C GLY A 36 -0.05 -1.01 -11.85
N LEU A 37 -0.54 -0.12 -12.72
CA LEU A 37 0.30 0.89 -13.41
C LEU A 37 0.71 1.99 -12.43
N VAL A 38 -0.21 2.45 -11.61
CA VAL A 38 0.07 3.38 -10.52
C VAL A 38 0.98 2.71 -9.49
N GLY A 39 0.69 1.45 -9.14
CA GLY A 39 1.51 0.66 -8.21
C GLY A 39 2.96 0.53 -8.67
N GLU A 40 3.20 0.14 -9.93
CA GLU A 40 4.55 0.03 -10.50
C GLU A 40 5.32 1.35 -10.40
N ARG A 41 4.68 2.46 -10.79
CA ARG A 41 5.31 3.79 -10.72
C ARG A 41 5.72 4.13 -9.28
N LEU A 42 4.83 3.90 -8.31
CA LEU A 42 5.10 4.17 -6.90
C LEU A 42 6.21 3.26 -6.34
N ALA A 43 6.26 2.00 -6.77
CA ALA A 43 7.30 1.05 -6.37
C ALA A 43 8.70 1.48 -6.84
N HIS A 44 8.81 2.14 -8.00
CA HIS A 44 10.07 2.70 -8.49
C HIS A 44 10.42 4.07 -7.90
N GLU A 45 9.41 4.89 -7.58
CA GLU A 45 9.60 6.25 -7.07
C GLU A 45 10.00 6.27 -5.59
N PHE A 46 9.46 5.33 -4.80
CA PHE A 46 9.66 5.28 -3.37
C PHE A 46 10.51 4.07 -2.96
N ALA A 47 11.14 4.17 -1.80
CA ALA A 47 11.88 3.06 -1.20
C ALA A 47 10.91 2.05 -0.56
N ILE A 48 10.01 1.48 -1.36
CA ILE A 48 9.03 0.48 -0.93
C ILE A 48 9.76 -0.78 -0.48
N THR A 49 9.45 -1.23 0.73
CA THR A 49 10.05 -2.42 1.35
C THR A 49 9.12 -3.62 1.36
N SER A 50 7.81 -3.38 1.24
CA SER A 50 6.76 -4.41 1.24
C SER A 50 5.62 -3.97 0.32
N VAL A 51 5.00 -4.93 -0.37
CA VAL A 51 3.84 -4.71 -1.23
C VAL A 51 2.70 -5.61 -0.79
N VAL A 52 1.50 -5.03 -0.69
CA VAL A 52 0.22 -5.74 -0.57
C VAL A 52 -0.53 -5.46 -1.86
N MET A 53 -0.91 -6.50 -2.59
CA MET A 53 -1.55 -6.39 -3.90
C MET A 53 -2.66 -7.44 -4.00
N ASP A 54 -3.82 -7.04 -4.53
CA ASP A 54 -4.93 -7.92 -4.91
C ASP A 54 -4.53 -8.92 -6.03
#